data_AF-A0A9P3ZLD7-F1
#
_entry.id   AF-A0A9P3ZLD7-F1
#
_cell.length_a   1.000
_cell.length_b   1.000
_cell.length_c   1.000
_cell.angle_alpha   90.00
_cell.angle_beta   90.00
_cell.angle_gamma   90.00
#
_symmetry.space_group_name_H-M   'P 1'
#
loop_
_entity.id
_entity.type
_entity.pdbx_description
1 polymer ?
#
loop_
_entity_poly.entity_id
_entity_poly.type
_entity_poly.pdbx_seq_one_letter_code
_entity_poly.pdbx_strand_id
1 'polypeptide(L)'
;MVSIRFRHLLPMLAALMLWLPAEAQLHRGGRTIVRGGMFVKPDSLRHKSDSLANNALTRELDSLLTLDFTADSLAVTALRTDDIRTTDSLMRLRLAGIKTEPDSMRHKKGWLMSDSMSLSKVCWISTVLPGYGQIYNKQYWKLPILYGTVGAGLALYINENRTYKPLKREYDAYTDKNLTRTPELDALQAKMIRSNTRRQVYLGLTVASYIYFIGDAAVNYSTNDVSNVKKATTLACIFPGAGQIYNKSYWKVPFVVGGFAAMIYCIDWNNRGYQRFKKAYRLLNEYEQNPDKFPDGPTDEFHGRYSADYIRNLRNNFRRNRDLCIIISAGLYVLQIVDAHVDAHLKDYDISDDLTMNLEPMVDYTYVPSLGGNRPVFGFNMSIKF
;
A
#
# COMPACT_ATOMS: atom_id res chain seq x y z
N MET A 1 -20.63 -1.67 -5.27
CA MET A 1 -19.74 -1.03 -6.25
C MET A 1 -19.66 0.47 -6.01
N VAL A 2 -18.57 0.98 -5.44
CA VAL A 2 -18.12 2.39 -5.57
C VAL A 2 -16.60 2.36 -5.60
N SER A 3 -16.00 2.71 -6.75
CA SER A 3 -14.56 2.82 -6.91
C SER A 3 -14.11 4.22 -6.46
N ILE A 4 -13.74 4.37 -5.19
CA ILE A 4 -13.14 5.61 -4.72
C ILE A 4 -11.71 5.69 -5.29
N ARG A 5 -11.56 6.50 -6.34
CA ARG A 5 -10.27 6.78 -6.97
C ARG A 5 -9.37 7.50 -5.96
N PHE A 6 -8.14 6.98 -5.81
CA PHE A 6 -7.07 7.44 -4.92
C PHE A 6 -6.75 8.95 -4.98
N ARG A 7 -7.24 9.64 -6.03
CA ARG A 7 -7.07 11.07 -6.29
C ARG A 7 -7.78 11.99 -5.27
N HIS A 8 -8.72 11.46 -4.48
CA HIS A 8 -9.52 12.24 -3.51
C HIS A 8 -9.08 12.08 -2.05
N LEU A 9 -8.05 11.28 -1.76
CA LEU A 9 -7.58 11.09 -0.37
C LEU A 9 -6.88 12.34 0.19
N LEU A 10 -6.23 13.13 -0.66
CA LEU A 10 -5.51 14.35 -0.26
C LEU A 10 -6.43 15.49 0.24
N PRO A 11 -7.58 15.81 -0.43
CA PRO A 11 -8.53 16.78 0.12
C PRO A 11 -9.28 16.26 1.34
N MET A 12 -9.54 14.96 1.47
CA MET A 12 -10.20 14.40 2.65
C MET A 12 -9.31 14.39 3.90
N LEU A 13 -8.00 14.13 3.74
CA LEU A 13 -7.04 14.21 4.84
C LEU A 13 -6.73 15.66 5.24
N ALA A 14 -6.78 16.60 4.28
CA ALA A 14 -6.68 18.04 4.56
C ALA A 14 -7.94 18.59 5.26
N ALA A 15 -9.13 18.09 4.91
CA ALA A 15 -10.38 18.45 5.58
C ALA A 15 -10.48 17.94 7.03
N LEU A 16 -9.77 16.85 7.36
CA LEU A 16 -9.73 16.29 8.72
C LEU A 16 -8.80 17.05 9.69
N MET A 17 -7.96 17.94 9.16
CA MET A 17 -7.01 18.78 9.92
C MET A 17 -7.52 20.20 10.16
N LEU A 18 -8.67 20.58 9.59
CA LEU A 18 -9.33 21.86 9.80
C LEU A 18 -10.66 21.61 10.51
N TRP A 19 -10.67 21.92 11.79
CA TRP A 19 -11.84 21.82 12.66
C TRP A 19 -12.94 22.76 12.14
N LEU A 20 -13.94 22.19 11.46
CA LEU A 20 -15.19 22.85 11.10
C LEU A 20 -16.36 21.97 11.58
N PRO A 21 -17.42 22.58 12.15
CA PRO A 21 -18.51 21.87 12.79
C PRO A 21 -19.34 21.09 11.75
N ALA A 22 -19.75 19.90 12.17
CA ALA A 22 -20.55 18.99 11.38
C ALA A 22 -22.01 19.45 11.31
N GLU A 23 -22.46 19.88 10.13
CA GLU A 23 -23.87 19.87 9.76
C GLU A 23 -24.01 19.38 8.32
N ALA A 24 -24.56 18.18 8.15
CA ALA A 24 -25.25 17.76 6.94
C ALA A 24 -26.06 16.49 7.24
N GLN A 25 -27.27 16.67 7.79
CA GLN A 25 -28.30 15.63 7.79
C GLN A 25 -28.74 15.33 6.34
N LEU A 26 -28.28 14.20 5.80
CA LEU A 26 -28.87 13.65 4.57
C LEU A 26 -30.27 13.10 4.89
N HIS A 27 -31.25 13.65 4.18
CA HIS A 27 -32.66 13.31 4.29
C HIS A 27 -32.91 11.84 3.90
N ARG A 28 -33.60 11.11 4.77
CA ARG A 28 -34.18 9.79 4.46
C ARG A 28 -35.38 9.98 3.53
N GLY A 29 -35.24 9.56 2.27
CA GLY A 29 -36.35 9.42 1.33
C GLY A 29 -37.38 8.39 1.81
N GLY A 30 -38.66 8.75 1.69
CA GLY A 30 -39.80 8.01 2.23
C GLY A 30 -39.94 6.59 1.66
N ARG A 31 -40.34 5.67 2.54
CA ARG A 31 -40.78 4.31 2.21
C ARG A 31 -41.96 4.36 1.24
N THR A 32 -41.79 3.87 0.02
CA THR A 32 -42.90 3.52 -0.85
C THR A 32 -43.48 2.18 -0.41
N ILE A 33 -44.67 2.24 0.19
CA ILE A 33 -45.52 1.08 0.47
C ILE A 33 -46.05 0.59 -0.88
N VAL A 34 -45.56 -0.56 -1.35
CA VAL A 34 -46.15 -1.24 -2.51
C VAL A 34 -47.47 -1.84 -2.04
N ARG A 35 -48.56 -1.18 -2.44
CA ARG A 35 -49.95 -1.62 -2.23
C ARG A 35 -50.12 -2.95 -2.96
N GLY A 36 -50.48 -4.01 -2.24
CA GLY A 36 -50.77 -5.33 -2.80
C GLY A 36 -51.92 -5.24 -3.80
N GLY A 37 -51.58 -5.26 -5.09
CA GLY A 37 -52.53 -5.60 -6.15
C GLY A 37 -52.79 -7.09 -6.09
N MET A 38 -54.04 -7.48 -5.84
CA MET A 38 -54.47 -8.86 -5.97
C MET A 38 -54.23 -9.32 -7.42
N PHE A 39 -53.38 -10.33 -7.61
CA PHE A 39 -53.35 -11.07 -8.86
C PHE A 39 -54.69 -11.78 -9.01
N VAL A 40 -55.47 -11.37 -10.01
CA VAL A 40 -56.68 -12.09 -10.42
C VAL A 40 -56.24 -13.48 -10.89
N LYS A 41 -56.60 -14.51 -10.13
CA LYS A 41 -56.46 -15.90 -10.60
C LYS A 41 -57.37 -16.09 -11.81
N PRO A 42 -56.90 -16.68 -12.92
CA PRO A 42 -57.78 -17.05 -14.01
C PRO A 42 -58.72 -18.16 -13.53
N ASP A 43 -60.00 -17.93 -13.76
CA ASP A 43 -61.11 -18.80 -13.37
C ASP A 43 -60.99 -20.16 -14.08
N SER A 44 -60.92 -21.26 -13.32
CA SER A 44 -60.63 -22.60 -13.84
C SER A 44 -61.81 -23.32 -14.49
N LEU A 45 -62.90 -22.61 -14.81
CA LEU A 45 -64.15 -23.17 -15.33
C LEU A 45 -64.59 -22.55 -16.66
N ARG A 46 -63.66 -21.95 -17.43
CA ARG A 46 -63.93 -21.54 -18.81
C ARG A 46 -63.48 -22.63 -19.77
N HIS A 47 -64.44 -23.29 -20.43
CA HIS A 47 -64.20 -24.28 -21.48
C HIS A 47 -63.24 -23.70 -22.55
N LYS A 48 -61.99 -24.16 -22.55
CA LYS A 48 -60.98 -23.85 -23.58
C LYS A 48 -61.31 -24.64 -24.85
N SER A 49 -62.10 -24.07 -25.74
CA SER A 49 -61.99 -24.38 -27.16
C SER A 49 -60.92 -23.45 -27.75
N ASP A 50 -59.68 -23.93 -27.79
CA ASP A 50 -58.71 -23.64 -28.87
C ASP A 50 -57.31 -24.14 -28.45
N SER A 51 -57.15 -25.47 -28.50
CA SER A 51 -55.84 -26.11 -28.43
C SER A 51 -54.95 -25.71 -29.62
N LEU A 52 -55.55 -25.36 -30.76
CA LEU A 52 -54.82 -24.90 -31.95
C LEU A 52 -54.14 -23.55 -31.75
N ALA A 53 -54.80 -22.58 -31.10
CA ALA A 53 -54.20 -21.27 -30.83
C ALA A 53 -53.04 -21.37 -29.84
N ASN A 54 -53.17 -22.19 -28.80
CA ASN A 54 -52.08 -22.42 -27.83
C ASN A 54 -50.91 -23.19 -28.46
N ASN A 55 -51.17 -24.14 -29.36
CA ASN A 55 -50.12 -24.86 -30.09
C ASN A 55 -49.40 -23.97 -31.12
N ALA A 56 -50.11 -23.00 -31.71
CA ALA A 56 -49.49 -22.00 -32.58
C ALA A 56 -48.57 -21.07 -31.77
N LEU A 57 -49.05 -20.57 -30.63
CA LEU A 57 -48.29 -19.66 -29.77
C LEU A 57 -47.06 -20.35 -29.15
N THR A 58 -47.17 -21.63 -28.77
CA THR A 58 -46.03 -22.42 -28.30
C THR A 58 -45.02 -22.70 -29.40
N ARG A 59 -45.45 -22.97 -30.64
CA ARG A 59 -44.53 -23.08 -31.80
C ARG A 59 -43.82 -21.78 -32.12
N GLU A 60 -44.51 -20.65 -32.04
CA GLU A 60 -43.88 -19.34 -32.21
C GLU A 60 -42.85 -19.08 -31.11
N LEU A 61 -43.18 -19.37 -29.85
CA LEU A 61 -42.24 -19.25 -28.72
C LEU A 61 -41.01 -20.16 -28.89
N ASP A 62 -41.21 -21.41 -29.31
CA ASP A 62 -40.12 -22.37 -29.54
C ASP A 62 -39.21 -21.93 -30.72
N SER A 63 -39.81 -21.32 -31.75
CA SER A 63 -39.05 -20.72 -32.87
C SER A 63 -38.22 -19.50 -32.46
N LEU A 64 -38.69 -18.70 -31.51
CA LEU A 64 -37.94 -17.56 -30.97
C LEU A 64 -36.82 -18.03 -30.04
N LEU A 65 -37.10 -19.01 -29.19
CA LEU A 65 -36.11 -19.58 -28.27
C LEU A 65 -34.98 -20.32 -29.01
N THR A 66 -35.29 -20.99 -30.13
CA THR A 66 -34.25 -21.62 -30.97
C THR A 66 -33.35 -20.59 -31.64
N LEU A 67 -33.88 -19.45 -32.07
CA LEU A 67 -33.05 -18.35 -32.61
C LEU A 67 -32.12 -17.77 -31.54
N ASP A 68 -32.63 -17.48 -30.34
CA ASP A 68 -31.82 -16.98 -29.22
C ASP A 68 -30.75 -18.01 -28.81
N PHE A 69 -31.09 -19.29 -28.76
CA PHE A 69 -30.13 -20.36 -28.46
C PHE A 69 -29.02 -20.49 -29.53
N THR A 70 -29.36 -20.32 -30.81
CA THR A 70 -28.35 -20.34 -31.88
C THR A 70 -27.45 -19.09 -31.84
N ALA A 71 -28.00 -17.93 -31.51
CA ALA A 71 -27.24 -16.70 -31.33
C ALA A 71 -26.29 -16.79 -30.12
N ASP A 72 -26.76 -17.33 -28.99
CA ASP A 72 -25.94 -17.58 -27.81
C ASP A 72 -24.88 -18.64 -28.07
N SER A 73 -25.19 -19.72 -28.82
CA SER A 73 -24.19 -20.71 -29.21
C SER A 73 -23.14 -20.12 -30.16
N LEU A 74 -23.51 -19.17 -31.02
CA LEU A 74 -22.57 -18.43 -31.87
C LEU A 74 -21.72 -17.44 -31.05
N ALA A 75 -22.30 -16.79 -30.05
CA ALA A 75 -21.58 -15.92 -29.13
C ALA A 75 -20.60 -16.72 -28.24
N VAL A 76 -21.02 -17.89 -27.74
CA VAL A 76 -20.18 -18.81 -26.96
C VAL A 76 -19.07 -19.41 -27.80
N THR A 77 -19.32 -19.74 -29.09
CA THR A 77 -18.26 -20.18 -30.00
C THR A 77 -17.30 -19.05 -30.37
N ALA A 78 -17.76 -17.80 -30.47
CA ALA A 78 -16.88 -16.63 -30.64
C ALA A 78 -16.04 -16.31 -29.39
N LEU A 79 -16.51 -16.68 -28.19
CA LEU A 79 -15.78 -16.53 -26.93
C LEU A 79 -14.88 -17.73 -26.59
N ARG A 80 -14.99 -18.86 -27.30
CA ARG A 80 -14.17 -20.06 -27.10
C ARG A 80 -12.82 -19.85 -27.77
N THR A 81 -11.77 -19.63 -26.98
CA THR A 81 -10.40 -19.39 -27.46
C THR A 81 -9.74 -20.59 -28.13
N ASP A 82 -10.33 -21.78 -27.99
CA ASP A 82 -9.78 -23.06 -28.44
C ASP A 82 -10.53 -23.54 -29.70
N ASP A 83 -10.48 -22.74 -30.76
CA ASP A 83 -11.11 -23.10 -32.04
C ASP A 83 -10.25 -24.15 -32.78
N ILE A 84 -10.79 -25.35 -32.97
CA ILE A 84 -10.09 -26.47 -33.62
C ILE A 84 -9.65 -26.07 -35.05
N ARG A 85 -10.39 -25.17 -35.72
CA ARG A 85 -10.03 -24.65 -37.05
C ARG A 85 -8.80 -23.74 -37.04
N THR A 86 -8.57 -22.98 -35.97
CA THR A 86 -7.36 -22.15 -35.84
C THR A 86 -6.15 -23.00 -35.50
N THR A 87 -6.32 -24.07 -34.72
CA THR A 87 -5.23 -25.02 -34.45
C THR A 87 -4.82 -25.81 -35.71
N ASP A 88 -5.79 -26.21 -36.55
CA ASP A 88 -5.51 -26.90 -37.81
C ASP A 88 -4.84 -25.98 -38.86
N SER A 89 -5.23 -24.70 -38.91
CA SER A 89 -4.55 -23.71 -39.76
C SER A 89 -3.13 -23.40 -39.28
N LEU A 90 -2.89 -23.32 -37.97
CA LEU A 90 -1.55 -23.16 -37.38
C LEU A 90 -0.66 -24.39 -37.62
N MET A 91 -1.23 -25.61 -37.58
CA MET A 91 -0.52 -26.84 -37.92
C MET A 91 -0.18 -26.93 -39.40
N ARG A 92 -1.09 -26.52 -40.30
CA ARG A 92 -0.81 -26.37 -41.74
C ARG A 92 0.32 -25.39 -42.01
N LEU A 93 0.32 -24.24 -41.33
CA LEU A 93 1.38 -23.23 -41.46
C LEU A 93 2.72 -23.76 -40.91
N ARG A 94 2.74 -24.51 -39.80
CA ARG A 94 3.94 -25.20 -39.30
C ARG A 94 4.47 -26.23 -40.30
N LEU A 95 3.58 -27.03 -40.91
CA LEU A 95 3.94 -28.03 -41.93
C LEU A 95 4.48 -27.39 -43.22
N ALA A 96 4.00 -26.19 -43.57
CA ALA A 96 4.51 -25.38 -44.67
C ALA A 96 5.86 -24.68 -44.36
N GLY A 97 6.46 -24.94 -43.19
CA GLY A 97 7.71 -24.32 -42.76
C GLY A 97 7.60 -22.85 -42.36
N ILE A 98 6.39 -22.31 -42.26
CA ILE A 98 6.13 -20.94 -41.84
C ILE A 98 6.16 -20.90 -40.31
N LYS A 99 7.07 -20.12 -39.74
CA LYS A 99 7.16 -19.91 -38.28
C LYS A 99 5.86 -19.27 -37.79
N THR A 100 5.04 -20.02 -37.07
CA THR A 100 3.78 -19.56 -36.48
C THR A 100 3.90 -19.09 -35.04
N GLU A 101 5.10 -19.20 -34.45
CA GLU A 101 5.35 -18.57 -33.16
C GLU A 101 5.41 -17.06 -33.37
N PRO A 102 4.62 -16.26 -32.63
CA PRO A 102 4.81 -14.83 -32.63
C PRO A 102 6.27 -14.59 -32.25
N ASP A 103 7.01 -13.86 -33.10
CA ASP A 103 8.41 -13.52 -32.87
C ASP A 103 8.49 -12.98 -31.44
N SER A 104 9.04 -13.79 -30.52
CA SER A 104 9.03 -13.47 -29.09
C SER A 104 9.60 -12.07 -28.97
N MET A 105 8.79 -11.09 -28.55
CA MET A 105 9.19 -9.68 -28.58
C MET A 105 10.62 -9.58 -28.10
N ARG A 106 11.57 -9.25 -29.00
CA ARG A 106 12.98 -9.16 -28.67
C ARG A 106 13.11 -8.08 -27.60
N HIS A 107 13.13 -8.48 -26.33
CA HIS A 107 13.29 -7.56 -25.23
C HIS A 107 14.61 -6.83 -25.44
N LYS A 108 14.56 -5.50 -25.55
CA LYS A 108 15.79 -4.71 -25.55
C LYS A 108 16.44 -4.89 -24.18
N LYS A 109 17.51 -5.68 -24.12
CA LYS A 109 18.30 -5.89 -22.90
C LYS A 109 19.34 -4.77 -22.79
N GLY A 110 18.92 -3.63 -22.25
CA GLY A 110 19.84 -2.59 -21.79
C GLY A 110 20.11 -2.73 -20.28
N TRP A 111 21.34 -2.42 -19.84
CA TRP A 111 21.71 -2.46 -18.41
C TRP A 111 20.85 -1.52 -17.55
N LEU A 112 20.47 -0.35 -18.11
CA LEU A 112 19.66 0.67 -17.45
C LEU A 112 18.17 0.65 -17.81
N MET A 113 17.77 0.04 -18.92
CA MET A 113 16.36 -0.01 -19.34
C MET A 113 16.18 -1.31 -20.10
N SER A 114 15.55 -2.27 -19.42
CA SER A 114 15.12 -3.53 -20.00
C SER A 114 13.61 -3.59 -19.92
N ASP A 115 12.94 -3.92 -21.02
CA ASP A 115 11.46 -3.95 -21.07
C ASP A 115 10.84 -5.00 -20.11
N SER A 116 11.65 -5.91 -19.57
CA SER A 116 11.22 -7.00 -18.68
C SER A 116 11.76 -6.86 -17.24
N MET A 117 12.03 -5.66 -16.75
CA MET A 117 12.59 -5.47 -15.40
C MET A 117 11.58 -5.90 -14.31
N SER A 118 12.02 -6.42 -13.17
CA SER A 118 11.09 -6.75 -12.08
C SER A 118 10.70 -5.49 -11.29
N LEU A 119 9.49 -5.46 -10.72
CA LEU A 119 9.00 -4.36 -9.88
C LEU A 119 10.01 -3.97 -8.78
N SER A 120 10.54 -4.97 -8.06
CA SER A 120 11.50 -4.73 -6.99
C SER A 120 12.80 -4.11 -7.51
N LYS A 121 13.28 -4.52 -8.69
CA LYS A 121 14.48 -3.93 -9.31
C LYS A 121 14.23 -2.49 -9.74
N VAL A 122 13.07 -2.19 -10.33
CA VAL A 122 12.69 -0.81 -10.69
C VAL A 122 12.59 0.07 -9.44
N CYS A 123 12.01 -0.44 -8.37
CA CYS A 123 11.94 0.26 -7.09
C CYS A 123 13.34 0.55 -6.53
N TRP A 124 14.22 -0.46 -6.44
CA TRP A 124 15.58 -0.31 -5.93
C TRP A 124 16.39 0.71 -6.72
N ILE A 125 16.30 0.68 -8.06
CA ILE A 125 16.96 1.69 -8.90
C ILE A 125 16.33 3.05 -8.66
N SER A 126 15.00 3.15 -8.51
CA SER A 126 14.32 4.40 -8.18
C SER A 126 14.63 4.96 -6.79
N THR A 127 15.09 4.13 -5.86
CA THR A 127 15.58 4.58 -4.54
C THR A 127 16.92 5.27 -4.63
N VAL A 128 17.76 4.89 -5.59
CA VAL A 128 19.07 5.51 -5.84
C VAL A 128 18.96 6.67 -6.83
N LEU A 129 18.17 6.48 -7.88
CA LEU A 129 17.98 7.41 -8.98
C LEU A 129 16.56 8.01 -8.92
N PRO A 130 16.38 9.22 -8.38
CA PRO A 130 15.09 9.88 -8.36
C PRO A 130 14.53 10.00 -9.78
N GLY A 131 13.27 9.60 -9.98
CA GLY A 131 12.61 9.70 -11.27
C GLY A 131 12.70 8.44 -12.14
N TYR A 132 13.54 7.46 -11.77
CA TYR A 132 13.73 6.26 -12.60
C TYR A 132 12.44 5.45 -12.77
N GLY A 133 11.66 5.23 -11.70
CA GLY A 133 10.41 4.50 -11.79
C GLY A 133 9.37 5.20 -12.68
N GLN A 134 9.34 6.53 -12.67
CA GLN A 134 8.46 7.33 -13.53
C GLN A 134 8.91 7.28 -14.99
N ILE A 135 10.22 7.32 -15.25
CA ILE A 135 10.81 7.16 -16.59
C ILE A 135 10.47 5.78 -17.16
N TYR A 136 10.68 4.74 -16.35
CA TYR A 136 10.39 3.36 -16.74
C TYR A 136 8.91 3.18 -17.09
N ASN A 137 8.03 3.78 -16.30
CA ASN A 137 6.58 3.73 -16.53
C ASN A 137 6.08 4.74 -17.58
N LYS A 138 6.97 5.45 -18.29
CA LYS A 138 6.63 6.49 -19.29
C LYS A 138 5.78 7.65 -18.73
N GLN A 139 5.84 7.91 -17.43
CA GLN A 139 5.11 8.97 -16.74
C GLN A 139 5.96 10.24 -16.56
N TYR A 140 6.54 10.73 -17.66
CA TYR A 140 7.48 11.86 -17.65
C TYR A 140 6.90 13.16 -17.10
N TRP A 141 5.60 13.37 -17.26
CA TRP A 141 4.91 14.56 -16.78
C TRP A 141 4.98 14.73 -15.25
N LYS A 142 5.25 13.64 -14.50
CA LYS A 142 5.44 13.68 -13.04
C LYS A 142 6.85 14.14 -12.65
N LEU A 143 7.84 14.07 -13.55
CA LEU A 143 9.23 14.42 -13.25
C LEU A 143 9.40 15.90 -12.86
N PRO A 144 8.81 16.89 -13.55
CA PRO A 144 8.91 18.29 -13.11
C PRO A 144 8.38 18.51 -11.69
N ILE A 145 7.32 17.78 -11.30
CA ILE A 145 6.76 17.86 -9.95
C ILE A 145 7.70 17.22 -8.94
N LEU A 146 8.25 16.04 -9.24
CA LEU A 146 9.24 15.37 -8.40
C LEU A 146 10.48 16.23 -8.19
N TYR A 147 11.14 16.66 -9.28
CA TYR A 147 12.35 17.46 -9.19
C TYR A 147 12.08 18.86 -8.62
N GLY A 148 10.92 19.46 -8.92
CA GLY A 148 10.52 20.74 -8.35
C GLY A 148 10.33 20.64 -6.84
N THR A 149 9.60 19.64 -6.35
CA THR A 149 9.34 19.47 -4.91
C THR A 149 10.58 19.06 -4.14
N VAL A 150 11.32 18.07 -4.61
CA VAL A 150 12.56 17.59 -3.96
C VAL A 150 13.66 18.65 -4.05
N GLY A 151 13.82 19.28 -5.22
CA GLY A 151 14.81 20.33 -5.44
C GLY A 151 14.54 21.57 -4.60
N ALA A 152 13.30 22.06 -4.54
CA ALA A 152 12.93 23.18 -3.69
C ALA A 152 13.11 22.86 -2.20
N GLY A 153 12.68 21.67 -1.77
CA GLY A 153 12.85 21.23 -0.38
C GLY A 153 14.32 21.15 0.05
N LEU A 154 15.19 20.59 -0.81
CA LEU A 154 16.64 20.58 -0.58
C LEU A 154 17.25 21.98 -0.59
N ALA A 155 16.83 22.85 -1.50
CA ALA A 155 17.32 24.23 -1.55
C ALA A 155 16.98 24.99 -0.25
N LEU A 156 15.74 24.86 0.23
CA LEU A 156 15.30 25.45 1.51
C LEU A 156 16.05 24.85 2.70
N TYR A 157 16.27 23.53 2.70
CA TYR A 157 17.08 22.86 3.71
C TYR A 157 18.51 23.40 3.74
N ILE A 158 19.18 23.51 2.59
CA ILE A 158 20.56 24.01 2.49
C ILE A 158 20.62 25.45 2.99
N ASN A 159 19.65 26.28 2.61
CA ASN A 159 19.57 27.66 3.03
C ASN A 159 19.46 27.78 4.56
N GLU A 160 18.51 27.08 5.19
CA GLU A 160 18.38 27.06 6.66
C GLU A 160 19.59 26.43 7.34
N ASN A 161 20.22 25.43 6.74
CA ASN A 161 21.42 24.80 7.29
C ASN A 161 22.63 25.77 7.33
N ARG A 162 22.71 26.71 6.37
CA ARG A 162 23.71 27.78 6.38
C ARG A 162 23.48 28.77 7.53
N THR A 163 22.23 29.03 7.90
CA THR A 163 21.86 29.89 9.03
C THR A 163 22.04 29.19 10.38
N TYR A 164 21.71 27.90 10.48
CA TYR A 164 21.79 27.13 11.72
C TYR A 164 23.25 26.91 12.20
N LYS A 165 24.18 26.61 11.29
CA LYS A 165 25.58 26.33 11.64
C LYS A 165 26.27 27.45 12.45
N PRO A 166 26.24 28.73 12.04
CA PRO A 166 26.83 29.81 12.81
C PRO A 166 26.10 30.02 14.15
N LEU A 167 24.76 30.02 14.16
CA LEU A 167 23.98 30.14 15.40
C LEU A 167 24.34 29.07 16.44
N LYS A 168 24.57 27.84 15.98
CA LYS A 168 25.02 26.75 16.84
C LYS A 168 26.43 27.00 17.39
N ARG A 169 27.37 27.41 16.54
CA ARG A 169 28.75 27.70 16.97
C ARG A 169 28.80 28.82 18.00
N GLU A 170 28.00 29.86 17.81
CA GLU A 170 27.88 30.97 18.73
C GLU A 170 27.32 30.49 20.07
N TYR A 171 26.23 29.72 20.06
CA TYR A 171 25.65 29.17 21.28
C TYR A 171 26.63 28.26 22.03
N ASP A 172 27.31 27.35 21.31
CA ASP A 172 28.31 26.45 21.90
C ASP A 172 29.44 27.28 22.55
N ALA A 173 29.93 28.34 21.88
CA ALA A 173 30.96 29.23 22.41
C ALA A 173 30.52 30.03 23.66
N TYR A 174 29.26 30.45 23.74
CA TYR A 174 28.71 31.10 24.94
C TYR A 174 28.56 30.12 26.10
N THR A 175 28.04 28.92 25.82
CA THR A 175 27.77 27.88 26.82
C THR A 175 29.07 27.31 27.40
N ASP A 176 30.15 27.30 26.61
CA ASP A 176 31.48 26.87 27.09
C ASP A 176 32.14 27.89 28.05
N LYS A 177 31.74 29.17 28.02
CA LYS A 177 32.32 30.23 28.86
C LYS A 177 31.48 30.58 30.09
N ASN A 178 30.15 30.53 29.98
CA ASN A 178 29.24 30.97 31.05
C ASN A 178 28.09 29.97 31.22
N LEU A 179 27.83 29.56 32.47
CA LEU A 179 26.69 28.71 32.85
C LEU A 179 25.41 29.52 33.19
N THR A 180 25.51 30.84 33.26
CA THR A 180 24.40 31.73 33.63
C THR A 180 23.50 32.02 32.43
N ARG A 181 22.18 31.83 32.61
CA ARG A 181 21.18 32.18 31.58
C ARG A 181 21.06 33.69 31.47
N THR A 182 21.62 34.26 30.40
CA THR A 182 21.39 35.66 30.03
C THR A 182 20.20 35.75 29.05
N PRO A 183 19.44 36.86 29.05
CA PRO A 183 18.34 37.05 28.11
C PRO A 183 18.79 37.02 26.64
N GLU A 184 20.05 37.37 26.36
CA GLU A 184 20.65 37.26 25.02
C GLU A 184 20.86 35.79 24.59
N LEU A 185 21.25 34.92 25.51
CA LEU A 185 21.43 33.49 25.26
C LEU A 185 20.08 32.80 24.96
N ASP A 186 19.02 33.21 25.65
CA ASP A 186 17.67 32.72 25.37
C ASP A 186 17.19 33.16 23.98
N ALA A 187 17.48 34.40 23.56
CA ALA A 187 17.17 34.88 22.22
C ALA A 187 17.95 34.13 21.12
N LEU A 188 19.23 33.86 21.35
CA LEU A 188 20.08 33.04 20.47
C LEU A 188 19.56 31.60 20.37
N GLN A 189 19.24 31.00 21.52
CA GLN A 189 18.69 29.66 21.61
C GLN A 189 17.35 29.57 20.87
N ALA A 190 16.45 30.55 21.04
CA ALA A 190 15.17 30.59 20.33
C ALA A 190 15.34 30.67 18.80
N LYS A 191 16.28 31.50 18.32
CA LYS A 191 16.63 31.57 16.88
C LYS A 191 17.17 30.24 16.38
N MET A 192 18.06 29.61 17.13
CA MET A 192 18.66 28.33 16.78
C MET A 192 17.61 27.21 16.72
N ILE A 193 16.74 27.11 17.73
CA ILE A 193 15.64 26.14 17.77
C ILE A 193 14.74 26.32 16.56
N ARG A 194 14.34 27.56 16.26
CA ARG A 194 13.47 27.86 15.11
C ARG A 194 14.10 27.43 13.78
N SER A 195 15.38 27.75 13.56
CA SER A 195 16.09 27.34 12.33
C SER A 195 16.28 25.82 12.26
N ASN A 196 16.57 25.16 13.39
CA ASN A 196 16.64 23.69 13.42
C ASN A 196 15.30 23.05 13.10
N THR A 197 14.20 23.54 13.68
CA THR A 197 12.84 23.04 13.39
C THR A 197 12.50 23.23 11.92
N ARG A 198 12.75 24.41 11.34
CA ARG A 198 12.50 24.65 9.90
C ARG A 198 13.32 23.73 9.02
N ARG A 199 14.62 23.59 9.30
CA ARG A 199 15.51 22.67 8.58
C ARG A 199 15.01 21.23 8.64
N GLN A 200 14.58 20.76 9.82
CA GLN A 200 14.02 19.42 9.99
C GLN A 200 12.70 19.24 9.25
N VAL A 201 11.83 20.25 9.25
CA VAL A 201 10.57 20.25 8.48
C VAL A 201 10.85 20.17 6.98
N TYR A 202 11.77 20.98 6.44
CA TYR A 202 12.12 20.93 5.01
C TYR A 202 12.77 19.62 4.61
N LEU A 203 13.69 19.10 5.44
CA LEU A 203 14.27 17.77 5.23
C LEU A 203 13.18 16.69 5.23
N GLY A 204 12.30 16.71 6.24
CA GLY A 204 11.21 15.75 6.39
C GLY A 204 10.24 15.78 5.22
N LEU A 205 9.84 16.98 4.77
CA LEU A 205 8.96 17.15 3.61
C LEU A 205 9.61 16.65 2.33
N THR A 206 10.91 16.92 2.13
CA THR A 206 11.69 16.44 0.98
C THR A 206 11.78 14.92 0.96
N VAL A 207 12.07 14.30 2.09
CA VAL A 207 12.16 12.83 2.20
C VAL A 207 10.78 12.22 2.00
N ALA A 208 9.73 12.79 2.59
CA ALA A 208 8.36 12.32 2.44
C ALA A 208 7.87 12.42 0.98
N SER A 209 8.14 13.53 0.30
CA SER A 209 7.80 13.67 -1.12
C SER A 209 8.57 12.66 -1.98
N TYR A 210 9.86 12.47 -1.70
CA TYR A 210 10.67 11.48 -2.39
C TYR A 210 10.12 10.05 -2.25
N ILE A 211 9.84 9.62 -1.02
CA ILE A 211 9.27 8.30 -0.73
C ILE A 211 7.90 8.12 -1.41
N TYR A 212 7.06 9.16 -1.39
CA TYR A 212 5.76 9.14 -2.07
C TYR A 212 5.90 8.84 -3.57
N PHE A 213 6.83 9.51 -4.26
CA PHE A 213 7.04 9.29 -5.68
C PHE A 213 7.58 7.88 -5.99
N ILE A 214 8.42 7.30 -5.13
CA ILE A 214 8.85 5.90 -5.25
C ILE A 214 7.64 4.96 -5.11
N GLY A 215 6.78 5.19 -4.11
CA GLY A 215 5.55 4.42 -3.90
C GLY A 215 4.57 4.54 -5.07
N ASP A 216 4.35 5.75 -5.58
CA ASP A 216 3.48 6.00 -6.74
C ASP A 216 4.01 5.31 -8.02
N ALA A 217 5.32 5.28 -8.22
CA ALA A 217 5.92 4.51 -9.32
C ALA A 217 5.71 2.99 -9.15
N ALA A 218 5.81 2.47 -7.92
CA ALA A 218 5.59 1.06 -7.63
C ALA A 218 4.12 0.64 -7.80
N VAL A 219 3.16 1.47 -7.39
CA VAL A 219 1.72 1.21 -7.56
C VAL A 219 1.33 1.22 -9.05
N ASN A 220 1.79 2.22 -9.80
CA ASN A 220 1.44 2.37 -11.21
C ASN A 220 2.22 1.43 -12.14
N TYR A 221 3.04 0.52 -11.60
CA TYR A 221 3.81 -0.43 -12.38
C TYR A 221 2.90 -1.40 -13.16
N SER A 222 2.96 -1.35 -14.49
CA SER A 222 2.09 -2.13 -15.39
C SER A 222 2.84 -2.95 -16.45
N THR A 223 4.18 -2.97 -16.43
CA THR A 223 4.98 -3.55 -17.51
C THR A 223 4.97 -5.07 -17.55
N ASN A 224 4.79 -5.72 -16.40
CA ASN A 224 4.65 -7.19 -16.29
C ASN A 224 3.40 -7.51 -15.46
N ASP A 225 2.82 -8.68 -15.69
CA ASP A 225 1.81 -9.26 -14.80
C ASP A 225 2.47 -9.60 -13.45
N VAL A 226 2.41 -8.63 -12.55
CA VAL A 226 2.96 -8.74 -11.20
C VAL A 226 1.79 -8.97 -10.26
N SER A 227 1.85 -10.06 -9.50
CA SER A 227 0.84 -10.38 -8.48
C SER A 227 0.65 -9.21 -7.50
N ASN A 228 -0.58 -9.03 -7.03
CA ASN A 228 -0.92 -8.02 -6.03
C ASN A 228 -0.04 -8.16 -4.77
N VAL A 229 0.32 -9.40 -4.40
CA VAL A 229 1.29 -9.71 -3.35
C VAL A 229 2.64 -9.03 -3.57
N LYS A 230 3.27 -9.20 -4.75
CA LYS A 230 4.58 -8.60 -5.03
C LYS A 230 4.53 -7.07 -4.99
N LYS A 231 3.41 -6.46 -5.38
CA LYS A 231 3.17 -5.02 -5.23
C LYS A 231 3.05 -4.61 -3.76
N ALA A 232 2.23 -5.31 -2.97
CA ALA A 232 2.05 -5.05 -1.55
C ALA A 232 3.35 -5.17 -0.75
N THR A 233 4.12 -6.24 -0.99
CA THR A 233 5.41 -6.47 -0.31
C THR A 233 6.45 -5.43 -0.70
N THR A 234 6.56 -5.09 -2.00
CA THR A 234 7.48 -4.03 -2.43
C THR A 234 7.11 -2.68 -1.79
N LEU A 235 5.81 -2.38 -1.68
CA LEU A 235 5.35 -1.17 -0.99
C LEU A 235 5.63 -1.18 0.52
N ALA A 236 5.44 -2.31 1.20
CA ALA A 236 5.80 -2.47 2.62
C ALA A 236 7.31 -2.28 2.85
N CYS A 237 8.15 -2.76 1.93
CA CYS A 237 9.60 -2.54 1.95
C CYS A 237 10.01 -1.08 1.68
N ILE A 238 9.16 -0.25 1.09
CA ILE A 238 9.46 1.18 0.89
C ILE A 238 9.03 1.98 2.12
N PHE A 239 7.82 1.71 2.62
CA PHE A 239 7.24 2.47 3.70
C PHE A 239 6.52 1.57 4.70
N PRO A 240 6.81 1.71 6.00
CA PRO A 240 6.12 0.96 7.03
C PRO A 240 4.61 1.28 7.00
N GLY A 241 3.79 0.28 6.67
CA GLY A 241 2.33 0.39 6.62
C GLY A 241 1.76 0.66 5.23
N ALA A 242 2.58 0.93 4.21
CA ALA A 242 2.09 1.11 2.84
C ALA A 242 1.51 -0.18 2.25
N GLY A 243 2.06 -1.34 2.63
CA GLY A 243 1.48 -2.65 2.27
C GLY A 243 0.08 -2.84 2.83
N GLN A 244 -0.19 -2.39 4.07
CA GLN A 244 -1.53 -2.47 4.68
C GLN A 244 -2.52 -1.52 4.01
N ILE A 245 -2.08 -0.31 3.65
CA ILE A 245 -2.89 0.66 2.88
C ILE A 245 -3.24 0.09 1.50
N TYR A 246 -2.26 -0.48 0.80
CA TYR A 246 -2.50 -1.16 -0.48
C TYR A 246 -3.45 -2.34 -0.30
N ASN A 247 -3.30 -3.08 0.79
CA ASN A 247 -4.19 -4.15 1.16
C ASN A 247 -5.53 -3.68 1.75
N LYS A 248 -5.87 -2.38 1.73
CA LYS A 248 -7.10 -1.82 2.32
C LYS A 248 -7.32 -2.19 3.80
N SER A 249 -6.30 -2.69 4.49
CA SER A 249 -6.30 -3.06 5.91
C SER A 249 -6.02 -1.81 6.77
N TYR A 250 -6.81 -0.74 6.58
CA TYR A 250 -6.57 0.56 7.23
C TYR A 250 -6.61 0.52 8.75
N TRP A 251 -7.37 -0.41 9.32
CA TRP A 251 -7.48 -0.59 10.77
C TRP A 251 -6.16 -0.99 11.43
N LYS A 252 -5.23 -1.61 10.68
CA LYS A 252 -3.88 -1.97 11.18
C LYS A 252 -2.91 -0.78 11.21
N VAL A 253 -3.18 0.26 10.42
CA VAL A 253 -2.28 1.42 10.23
C VAL A 253 -2.02 2.17 11.53
N PRO A 254 -3.01 2.46 12.41
CA PRO A 254 -2.75 3.11 13.69
C PRO A 254 -1.76 2.34 14.57
N PHE A 255 -1.80 1.01 14.56
CA PHE A 255 -0.88 0.17 15.35
C PHE A 255 0.54 0.24 14.78
N VAL A 256 0.68 0.19 13.45
CA VAL A 256 1.98 0.36 12.79
C VAL A 256 2.57 1.73 13.10
N VAL A 257 1.81 2.80 12.85
CA VAL A 257 2.27 4.18 13.06
C VAL A 257 2.59 4.42 14.54
N GLY A 258 1.72 3.95 15.45
CA GLY A 258 1.94 4.03 16.89
C GLY A 258 3.19 3.27 17.34
N GLY A 259 3.40 2.05 16.84
CA GLY A 259 4.58 1.24 17.14
C GLY A 259 5.88 1.93 16.69
N PHE A 260 5.93 2.42 15.45
CA PHE A 260 7.10 3.15 14.95
C PHE A 260 7.32 4.49 15.66
N ALA A 261 6.26 5.24 15.96
CA ALA A 261 6.36 6.49 16.70
C ALA A 261 6.92 6.25 18.12
N ALA A 262 6.44 5.20 18.81
CA ALA A 262 6.96 4.80 20.11
C ALA A 262 8.44 4.39 20.03
N MET A 263 8.81 3.60 19.02
CA MET A 263 10.20 3.20 18.83
C MET A 263 11.13 4.38 18.54
N ILE A 264 10.73 5.30 17.67
CA ILE A 264 11.49 6.54 17.38
C ILE A 264 11.68 7.35 18.66
N TYR A 265 10.60 7.50 19.45
CA TYR A 265 10.67 8.19 20.74
C TYR A 265 11.64 7.50 21.71
N CYS A 266 11.56 6.17 21.85
CA CYS A 266 12.47 5.41 22.70
C CYS A 266 13.93 5.54 22.24
N ILE A 267 14.20 5.47 20.94
CA ILE A 267 15.55 5.66 20.38
C ILE A 267 16.06 7.06 20.70
N ASP A 268 15.25 8.09 20.47
CA ASP A 268 15.62 9.49 20.71
C ASP A 268 15.87 9.76 22.20
N TRP A 269 15.00 9.26 23.09
CA TRP A 269 15.17 9.35 24.54
C TRP A 269 16.49 8.73 25.00
N ASN A 270 16.78 7.49 24.56
CA ASN A 270 18.01 6.81 24.90
C ASN A 270 19.25 7.50 24.29
N ASN A 271 19.12 8.07 23.08
CA ASN A 271 20.21 8.80 22.44
C ASN A 271 20.52 10.12 23.16
N ARG A 272 19.49 10.86 23.60
CA ARG A 272 19.68 12.07 24.42
C ARG A 272 20.37 11.74 25.74
N GLY A 273 19.93 10.69 26.43
CA GLY A 273 20.59 10.18 27.62
C GLY A 273 22.06 9.84 27.37
N TYR A 274 22.33 9.07 26.30
CA TYR A 274 23.70 8.71 25.92
C TYR A 274 24.60 9.94 25.68
N GLN A 275 24.13 10.95 24.95
CA GLN A 275 24.92 12.16 24.68
C GLN A 275 25.19 12.97 25.95
N ARG A 276 24.21 13.07 26.84
CA ARG A 276 24.31 13.74 28.13
C ARG A 276 25.42 13.12 28.99
N PHE A 277 25.35 11.81 29.25
CA PHE A 277 26.37 11.11 30.05
C PHE A 277 27.73 10.99 29.33
N LYS A 278 27.75 10.97 27.99
CA LYS A 278 29.00 11.03 27.21
C LYS A 278 29.72 12.38 27.42
N LYS A 279 28.98 13.50 27.42
CA LYS A 279 29.55 14.83 27.68
C LYS A 279 30.07 14.91 29.11
N ALA A 280 29.27 14.50 30.10
CA ALA A 280 29.68 14.49 31.51
C ALA A 280 30.95 13.65 31.74
N TYR A 281 31.00 12.42 31.20
CA TYR A 281 32.18 11.56 31.30
C TYR A 281 33.44 12.19 30.67
N ARG A 282 33.30 12.87 29.53
CA ARG A 282 34.41 13.54 28.85
C ARG A 282 34.98 14.66 29.72
N LEU A 283 34.11 15.51 30.26
CA LEU A 283 34.52 16.64 31.12
C LEU A 283 35.19 16.15 32.41
N LEU A 284 34.64 15.11 33.04
CA LEU A 284 35.23 14.53 34.24
C LEU A 284 36.62 13.91 33.97
N ASN A 285 36.76 13.17 32.88
CA ASN A 285 38.06 12.60 32.49
C ASN A 285 39.08 13.68 32.09
N GLU A 286 38.63 14.81 31.53
CA GLU A 286 39.49 15.95 31.19
C GLU A 286 39.96 16.70 32.45
N TYR A 287 39.08 16.84 33.44
CA TYR A 287 39.41 17.34 34.78
C TYR A 287 40.42 16.44 35.51
N GLU A 288 40.21 15.13 35.54
CA GLU A 288 41.13 14.16 36.16
C GLU A 288 42.53 14.20 35.52
N GLN A 289 42.61 14.44 34.20
CA GLN A 289 43.89 14.50 33.48
C GLN A 289 44.60 15.85 33.56
N ASN A 290 43.87 16.96 33.70
CA ASN A 290 44.45 18.31 33.78
C ASN A 290 43.74 19.14 34.87
N PRO A 291 44.01 18.89 36.16
CA PRO A 291 43.37 19.60 37.26
C PRO A 291 43.61 21.13 37.22
N ASP A 292 44.80 21.55 36.77
CA ASP A 292 45.23 22.96 36.75
C ASP A 292 44.41 23.84 35.78
N LYS A 293 43.69 23.24 34.82
CA LYS A 293 42.85 23.97 33.85
C LYS A 293 41.46 24.30 34.38
N PHE A 294 41.06 23.75 35.53
CA PHE A 294 39.71 23.87 36.07
C PHE A 294 39.74 24.31 37.55
N PRO A 295 39.99 25.61 37.84
CA PRO A 295 40.15 26.13 39.19
C PRO A 295 38.89 26.02 40.08
N ASP A 296 37.69 25.92 39.47
CA ASP A 296 36.39 25.83 40.16
C ASP A 296 35.84 24.39 40.28
N GLY A 297 36.63 23.37 39.93
CA GLY A 297 36.23 21.96 39.94
C GLY A 297 35.65 21.43 38.62
N PRO A 298 35.09 20.20 38.59
CA PRO A 298 34.55 19.60 37.37
C PRO A 298 33.42 20.45 36.77
N THR A 299 33.55 20.81 35.50
CA THR A 299 32.52 21.54 34.73
C THR A 299 31.34 20.66 34.29
N ASP A 300 31.24 19.45 34.84
CA ASP A 300 30.16 18.53 34.52
C ASP A 300 28.85 18.93 35.21
N GLU A 301 27.73 18.46 34.67
CA GLU A 301 26.40 18.77 35.22
C GLU A 301 26.14 18.20 36.62
N PHE A 302 27.01 17.33 37.10
CA PHE A 302 26.89 16.67 38.40
C PHE A 302 27.87 17.22 39.44
N HIS A 303 28.70 18.21 39.09
CA HIS A 303 29.75 18.80 39.91
C HIS A 303 30.62 17.74 40.62
N GLY A 304 30.99 16.66 39.91
CA GLY A 304 31.80 15.58 40.46
C GLY A 304 31.13 14.73 41.55
N ARG A 305 29.82 14.84 41.78
CA ARG A 305 29.08 14.03 42.78
C ARG A 305 29.07 12.53 42.49
N TYR A 306 29.31 12.15 41.25
CA TYR A 306 29.31 10.77 40.80
C TYR A 306 30.67 10.38 40.23
N SER A 307 31.11 9.15 40.52
CA SER A 307 32.39 8.64 40.01
C SER A 307 32.38 8.46 38.49
N ALA A 308 33.57 8.54 37.88
CA ALA A 308 33.75 8.32 36.45
C ALA A 308 33.20 6.96 35.99
N ASP A 309 33.36 5.92 36.82
CA ASP A 309 32.84 4.58 36.54
C ASP A 309 31.31 4.52 36.55
N TYR A 310 30.65 5.23 37.48
CA TYR A 310 29.19 5.29 37.53
C TYR A 310 28.62 5.97 36.29
N ILE A 311 29.17 7.13 35.89
CA ILE A 311 28.77 7.85 34.67
C ILE A 311 29.06 7.01 33.42
N ARG A 312 30.20 6.31 33.39
CA ARG A 312 30.55 5.38 32.31
C ARG A 312 29.52 4.25 32.18
N ASN A 313 29.08 3.67 33.29
CA ASN A 313 28.08 2.60 33.29
C ASN A 313 26.72 3.11 32.79
N LEU A 314 26.26 4.27 33.27
CA LEU A 314 25.03 4.93 32.78
C LEU A 314 25.09 5.18 31.27
N ARG A 315 26.19 5.78 30.79
CA ARG A 315 26.42 6.00 29.35
C ARG A 315 26.33 4.70 28.55
N ASN A 316 26.98 3.64 29.04
CA ASN A 316 26.98 2.35 28.37
C ASN A 316 25.58 1.70 28.37
N ASN A 317 24.81 1.87 29.45
CA ASN A 317 23.42 1.40 29.54
C ASN A 317 22.52 2.11 28.51
N PHE A 318 22.57 3.45 28.44
CA PHE A 318 21.82 4.21 27.43
C PHE A 318 22.23 3.88 26.00
N ARG A 319 23.54 3.65 25.76
CA ARG A 319 24.01 3.16 24.46
C ARG A 319 23.41 1.81 24.12
N ARG A 320 23.49 0.84 25.03
CA ARG A 320 22.96 -0.51 24.84
C ARG A 320 21.44 -0.49 24.60
N ASN A 321 20.70 0.30 25.37
CA ASN A 321 19.25 0.40 25.22
C ASN A 321 18.86 1.06 23.89
N ARG A 322 19.58 2.10 23.46
CA ARG A 322 19.39 2.70 22.13
C ARG A 322 19.65 1.67 21.03
N ASP A 323 20.77 0.95 21.12
CA ASP A 323 21.16 -0.04 20.11
C ASP A 323 20.15 -1.21 20.09
N LEU A 324 19.63 -1.62 21.26
CA LEU A 324 18.55 -2.59 21.38
C LEU A 324 17.23 -2.08 20.78
N CYS A 325 16.84 -0.82 21.05
CA CYS A 325 15.64 -0.23 20.43
C CYS A 325 15.76 -0.19 18.90
N ILE A 326 16.96 0.09 18.36
CA ILE A 326 17.21 0.05 16.91
C ILE A 326 17.01 -1.38 16.37
N ILE A 327 17.54 -2.39 17.05
CA ILE A 327 17.39 -3.80 16.66
C ILE A 327 15.92 -4.23 16.71
N ILE A 328 15.19 -3.90 17.79
CA ILE A 328 13.76 -4.19 17.90
C ILE A 328 12.97 -3.48 16.81
N SER A 329 13.30 -2.22 16.51
CA SER A 329 12.65 -1.48 15.42
C SER A 329 12.86 -2.14 14.06
N ALA A 330 14.08 -2.64 13.80
CA ALA A 330 14.36 -3.41 12.59
C ALA A 330 13.58 -4.74 12.55
N GLY A 331 13.47 -5.43 13.68
CA GLY A 331 12.64 -6.64 13.80
C GLY A 331 11.15 -6.37 13.53
N LEU A 332 10.60 -5.31 14.13
CA LEU A 332 9.22 -4.86 13.89
C LEU A 332 8.98 -4.48 12.43
N TYR A 333 9.99 -3.88 11.78
CA TYR A 333 9.94 -3.56 10.37
C TYR A 333 9.84 -4.81 9.48
N VAL A 334 10.68 -5.82 9.74
CA VAL A 334 10.60 -7.11 9.03
C VAL A 334 9.25 -7.80 9.29
N LEU A 335 8.80 -7.84 10.55
CA LEU A 335 7.52 -8.43 10.92
C LEU A 335 6.35 -7.80 10.14
N GLN A 336 6.37 -6.47 10.00
CA GLN A 336 5.33 -5.77 9.26
C GLN A 336 5.35 -6.08 7.76
N ILE A 337 6.54 -6.25 7.15
CA ILE A 337 6.64 -6.68 5.75
C ILE A 337 6.02 -8.06 5.58
N VAL A 338 6.29 -8.98 6.52
CA VAL A 338 5.69 -10.33 6.52
C VAL A 338 4.18 -10.27 6.70
N ASP A 339 3.67 -9.47 7.64
CA ASP A 339 2.23 -9.25 7.86
C ASP A 339 1.56 -8.80 6.55
N ALA A 340 2.09 -7.75 5.90
CA ALA A 340 1.56 -7.26 4.63
C ALA A 340 1.65 -8.29 3.48
N HIS A 341 2.67 -9.15 3.49
CA HIS A 341 2.86 -10.20 2.49
C HIS A 341 1.84 -11.35 2.65
N VAL A 342 1.58 -11.78 3.89
CA VAL A 342 0.58 -12.80 4.22
C VAL A 342 -0.82 -12.26 3.96
N ASP A 343 -1.11 -11.04 4.41
CA ASP A 343 -2.38 -10.35 4.18
C ASP A 343 -2.73 -10.23 2.70
N ALA A 344 -1.72 -10.06 1.83
CA ALA A 344 -1.93 -10.01 0.39
C ALA A 344 -2.17 -11.40 -0.22
N HIS A 345 -1.53 -12.45 0.30
CA HIS A 345 -1.78 -13.84 -0.14
C HIS A 345 -3.17 -14.32 0.24
N LEU A 346 -3.64 -13.96 1.43
CA LEU A 346 -4.95 -14.38 1.92
C LEU A 346 -6.11 -13.67 1.22
N LYS A 347 -5.85 -12.60 0.46
CA LYS A 347 -6.88 -11.89 -0.30
C LYS A 347 -7.33 -12.56 -1.58
N ASP A 348 -6.46 -13.35 -2.18
CA ASP A 348 -6.80 -14.13 -3.37
C ASP A 348 -7.58 -15.41 -2.98
N TYR A 349 -7.65 -15.70 -1.67
CA TYR A 349 -8.50 -16.75 -1.13
C TYR A 349 -9.94 -16.24 -1.05
N ASP A 350 -10.86 -16.91 -1.73
CA ASP A 350 -12.29 -16.61 -1.61
C ASP A 350 -12.74 -17.05 -0.21
N ILE A 351 -13.15 -16.08 0.61
CA ILE A 351 -13.77 -16.31 1.92
C ILE A 351 -15.20 -15.79 1.79
N SER A 352 -15.93 -16.32 0.81
CA SER A 352 -17.36 -16.06 0.71
C SER A 352 -18.07 -16.89 1.78
N ASP A 353 -18.90 -16.25 2.59
CA ASP A 353 -19.75 -16.94 3.57
C ASP A 353 -20.88 -17.76 2.89
N ASP A 354 -20.99 -17.70 1.56
CA ASP A 354 -21.97 -18.43 0.77
C ASP A 354 -21.54 -19.88 0.52
N LEU A 355 -21.42 -20.68 1.59
CA LEU A 355 -21.50 -22.13 1.49
C LEU A 355 -22.94 -22.50 1.10
N THR A 356 -23.24 -22.35 -0.18
CA THR A 356 -24.57 -22.57 -0.74
C THR A 356 -24.59 -23.94 -1.42
N MET A 357 -25.42 -24.82 -0.86
CA MET A 357 -25.71 -26.13 -1.42
C MET A 357 -26.95 -25.99 -2.31
N ASN A 358 -26.76 -25.98 -3.63
CA ASN A 358 -27.86 -25.93 -4.58
C ASN A 358 -28.27 -27.36 -4.93
N LEU A 359 -29.47 -27.75 -4.50
CA LEU A 359 -30.12 -29.02 -4.83
C LEU A 359 -31.24 -28.76 -5.83
N GLU A 360 -31.05 -29.17 -7.07
CA GLU A 360 -32.04 -29.02 -8.14
C GLU A 360 -32.57 -30.38 -8.59
N PRO A 361 -33.90 -30.55 -8.77
CA PRO A 361 -34.45 -31.77 -9.34
C PRO A 361 -34.00 -31.89 -10.80
N MET A 362 -33.35 -33.01 -11.14
CA MET A 362 -32.92 -33.32 -12.49
C MET A 362 -33.83 -34.39 -13.09
N VAL A 363 -34.34 -34.12 -14.29
CA VAL A 363 -35.04 -35.14 -15.10
C VAL A 363 -34.18 -35.38 -16.33
N ASP A 364 -33.51 -36.53 -16.38
CA ASP A 364 -32.72 -36.95 -17.53
C ASP A 364 -33.50 -37.98 -18.36
N TYR A 365 -33.35 -37.95 -19.69
CA TYR A 365 -34.04 -38.87 -20.59
C TYR A 365 -33.01 -39.81 -21.25
N THR A 366 -32.43 -40.70 -20.44
CA THR A 366 -31.42 -41.64 -20.91
C THR A 366 -32.06 -42.71 -21.82
N TYR A 367 -31.45 -42.99 -22.97
CA TYR A 367 -31.86 -44.07 -23.87
C TYR A 367 -31.43 -45.42 -23.30
N VAL A 368 -32.38 -46.33 -23.07
CA VAL A 368 -32.10 -47.68 -22.56
C VAL A 368 -32.32 -48.69 -23.70
N PRO A 369 -31.25 -49.25 -24.31
CA PRO A 369 -31.36 -50.11 -25.48
C PRO A 369 -32.20 -51.38 -25.24
N SER A 370 -32.18 -51.91 -24.01
CA SER A 370 -32.91 -53.12 -23.63
C SER A 370 -34.44 -52.99 -23.67
N LEU A 371 -34.96 -51.76 -23.72
CA LEU A 371 -36.41 -51.47 -23.64
C LEU A 371 -36.90 -50.57 -24.79
N GLY A 372 -36.06 -50.32 -25.80
CA GLY A 372 -36.47 -49.71 -27.07
C GLY A 372 -36.92 -48.24 -27.00
N GLY A 373 -36.49 -47.45 -26.01
CA GLY A 373 -36.87 -46.03 -25.94
C GLY A 373 -36.19 -45.22 -24.83
N ASN A 374 -36.40 -43.89 -24.87
CA ASN A 374 -35.97 -42.97 -23.81
C ASN A 374 -36.92 -43.07 -22.62
N ARG A 375 -36.38 -43.16 -21.40
CA ARG A 375 -37.18 -43.15 -20.16
C ARG A 375 -36.77 -41.96 -19.28
N PRO A 376 -37.72 -41.28 -18.63
CA PRO A 376 -37.39 -40.26 -17.64
C PRO A 376 -36.75 -40.92 -16.42
N VAL A 377 -35.55 -40.47 -16.09
CA VAL A 377 -34.82 -40.77 -14.86
C VAL A 377 -34.89 -39.53 -13.99
N PHE A 378 -35.49 -39.69 -12.82
CA PHE A 378 -35.59 -38.63 -11.82
C PHE A 378 -34.39 -38.73 -10.89
N GLY A 379 -33.67 -37.63 -10.72
CA GLY A 379 -32.55 -37.52 -9.81
C GLY A 379 -32.49 -36.12 -9.19
N PHE A 380 -31.46 -35.89 -8.40
CA PHE A 380 -31.13 -34.57 -7.89
C PHE A 380 -29.72 -34.23 -8.32
N ASN A 381 -29.53 -33.04 -8.88
CA ASN A 381 -28.21 -32.47 -9.08
C ASN A 381 -27.82 -31.70 -7.82
N MET A 382 -26.63 -31.97 -7.30
CA MET A 382 -26.09 -31.30 -6.14
C MET A 382 -24.84 -30.54 -6.58
N SER A 383 -24.87 -29.21 -6.49
CA SER A 383 -23.69 -28.39 -6.66
C SER A 383 -23.34 -27.69 -5.35
N ILE A 384 -22.07 -27.80 -4.97
CA ILE A 384 -21.51 -27.15 -3.79
C ILE A 384 -20.58 -26.07 -4.32
N LYS A 385 -20.85 -24.81 -3.98
CA LYS A 385 -19.93 -23.70 -4.19
C LYS A 385 -19.15 -23.48 -2.89
N PHE A 386 -17.83 -23.39 -3.01
CA PHE A 386 -16.90 -23.07 -1.93
C PHE A 386 -16.34 -21.67 -2.16
#